data_AF-A0A7C4MC80-F1
#
_entry.id   AF-A0A7C4MC80-F1
#
_cell.length_a   1.000
_cell.length_b   1.000
_cell.length_c   1.000
_cell.angle_alpha   90.00
_cell.angle_beta   90.00
_cell.angle_gamma   90.00
#
_symmetry.space_group_name_H-M   'P 1'
#
loop_
_entity.id
_entity.type
_entity.pdbx_description
1 polymer ?
#
loop_
_entity_poly.entity_id
_entity_poly.type
_entity_poly.pdbx_seq_one_letter_code
_entity_poly.pdbx_strand_id
1 'polypeptide(L)' 'MGKKNFENMIGKNLTFYCVKCRHKHPSKVEKVVKKGKAWFAVSTCEKHGNTLWKILGRA' A
#
# COMPACT_ATOMS: atom_id res chain seq x y z
N MET A 1 7.61 16.06 -5.30
CA MET A 1 6.18 15.76 -5.54
C MET A 1 5.44 15.78 -4.21
N GLY A 2 4.40 16.62 -4.09
CA GLY A 2 3.78 16.97 -2.81
C GLY A 2 2.94 15.86 -2.17
N LYS A 3 2.96 15.84 -0.83
CA LYS A 3 2.21 14.99 0.11
C LYS A 3 0.75 14.67 -0.30
N LYS A 4 0.07 15.65 -0.90
CA LYS A 4 -1.35 15.59 -1.32
C LYS A 4 -1.67 14.50 -2.36
N ASN A 5 -0.72 14.05 -3.17
CA ASN A 5 -1.01 13.04 -4.20
C ASN A 5 -1.15 11.63 -3.62
N PHE A 6 -0.49 11.35 -2.50
CA PHE A 6 -0.49 10.00 -1.93
C PHE A 6 -1.70 9.71 -1.04
N GLU A 7 -2.24 10.70 -0.32
CA GLU A 7 -3.49 10.52 0.46
C GLU A 7 -4.68 10.20 -0.46
N ASN A 8 -4.70 10.73 -1.69
CA ASN A 8 -5.69 10.40 -2.71
C ASN A 8 -5.57 8.95 -3.25
N MET A 9 -4.54 8.20 -2.84
CA MET A 9 -4.45 6.77 -3.14
C MET A 9 -5.24 5.92 -2.15
N ILE A 10 -5.58 6.45 -0.96
CA ILE A 10 -6.44 5.76 0.00
C ILE A 10 -7.78 5.50 -0.68
N GLY A 11 -8.22 4.25 -0.63
CA GLY A 11 -9.43 3.80 -1.28
C GLY A 11 -9.29 3.40 -2.75
N LYS A 12 -8.13 3.63 -3.39
CA LYS A 12 -7.87 3.09 -4.73
C LYS A 12 -7.40 1.64 -4.65
N ASN A 13 -7.71 0.84 -5.67
CA ASN A 13 -7.16 -0.50 -5.80
C ASN A 13 -5.72 -0.43 -6.32
N LEU A 14 -4.80 -0.99 -5.55
CA LEU A 14 -3.42 -1.20 -5.97
C LEU A 14 -3.07 -2.68 -5.89
N THR A 15 -2.16 -3.11 -6.75
CA THR A 15 -1.61 -4.46 -6.66
C THR A 15 -0.55 -4.52 -5.56
N PHE A 16 -0.84 -5.25 -4.49
CA PHE A 16 0.07 -5.55 -3.40
C PHE A 16 0.63 -6.96 -3.54
N TYR A 17 1.83 -7.19 -3.02
CA TYR A 17 2.40 -8.53 -2.93
C TYR A 17 2.17 -9.10 -1.53
N CYS A 18 1.46 -10.22 -1.43
CA CYS A 18 1.31 -10.94 -0.18
C CYS A 18 2.37 -12.02 -0.07
N VAL A 19 3.27 -11.92 0.92
CA VAL A 19 4.33 -12.90 1.16
C VAL A 19 3.76 -14.28 1.52
N LYS A 20 2.61 -14.32 2.22
CA LYS A 20 1.93 -15.58 2.55
C LYS A 20 1.29 -16.24 1.32
N CYS A 21 0.60 -15.46 0.48
CA CYS A 21 0.08 -15.96 -0.79
C CYS A 21 1.17 -16.29 -1.82
N ARG A 22 2.37 -15.70 -1.67
CA ARG A 22 3.44 -15.62 -2.68
C ARG A 22 2.99 -15.03 -4.02
N HIS A 23 1.87 -14.32 -4.03
CA HIS A 23 1.24 -13.77 -5.24
C HIS A 23 0.83 -12.32 -5.04
N LYS A 24 0.57 -11.65 -6.17
CA LYS A 24 0.10 -10.27 -6.24
C LYS A 24 -1.43 -10.23 -6.16
N HIS A 25 -1.98 -9.41 -5.28
CA HIS A 25 -3.41 -9.21 -5.11
C HIS A 25 -3.77 -7.75 -5.35
N PRO A 26 -4.83 -7.46 -6.14
CA PRO A 26 -5.44 -6.15 -6.11
C PRO A 26 -6.14 -5.97 -4.76
N SER A 27 -5.73 -4.98 -3.99
CA SER A 27 -6.36 -4.66 -2.72
C SER A 27 -6.52 -3.15 -2.59
N LYS A 28 -7.56 -2.74 -1.87
CA LYS A 28 -7.85 -1.35 -1.61
C LYS A 28 -6.80 -0.81 -0.64
N VAL A 29 -6.21 0.34 -0.97
CA VAL A 29 -5.30 1.01 -0.03
C VAL A 29 -6.11 1.47 1.17
N GLU A 30 -5.78 0.97 2.35
CA GLU A 30 -6.47 1.32 3.58
C GLU A 30 -5.88 2.59 4.20
N LYS A 31 -4.56 2.69 4.16
CA LYS A 31 -3.83 3.86 4.66
C LYS A 31 -2.54 4.07 3.88
N VAL A 32 -2.06 5.29 3.95
CA VAL A 32 -0.75 5.66 3.41
C VAL A 32 0.09 6.23 4.54
N VAL A 33 1.31 5.74 4.67
CA VAL A 33 2.25 6.16 5.72
C VAL A 33 3.56 6.64 5.12
N LYS A 34 4.15 7.67 5.73
CA LYS A 34 5.49 8.14 5.40
C LYS A 34 6.50 7.53 6.37
N LYS A 35 7.48 6.79 5.85
CA LYS A 35 8.59 6.27 6.65
C LYS A 35 9.90 6.81 6.08
N GLY A 36 10.56 7.67 6.85
CA GLY A 36 11.74 8.42 6.38
C GLY A 36 11.41 9.28 5.15
N LYS A 37 12.15 9.06 4.06
CA LYS A 37 11.94 9.74 2.76
C LYS A 37 11.03 8.97 1.80
N ALA A 38 10.36 7.90 2.24
CA ALA A 38 9.52 7.07 1.36
C ALA A 38 8.06 7.02 1.83
N TRP A 39 7.17 6.90 0.85
CA TRP A 39 5.73 6.73 1.04
C TRP A 39 5.33 5.30 0.78
N PHE A 40 4.51 4.75 1.67
CA PHE A 40 4.04 3.38 1.61
C PHE A 40 2.52 3.37 1.65
N ALA A 41 1.90 2.74 0.65
CA ALA A 41 0.53 2.27 0.76
C ALA A 41 0.53 1.01 1.61
N VAL A 42 -0.48 0.91 2.46
CA VAL A 42 -0.72 -0.22 3.35
C VAL A 42 -2.12 -0.74 3.08
N SER A 43 -2.23 -2.05 2.99
CA SER A 43 -3.49 -2.77 2.85
C SER A 43 -3.41 -4.07 3.66
N THR A 44 -4.49 -4.82 3.73
CA THR A 44 -4.57 -6.07 4.47
C THR A 44 -5.00 -7.16 3.51
N CYS A 45 -4.29 -8.29 3.51
CA CYS A 45 -4.68 -9.43 2.70
C CYS A 45 -5.92 -10.07 3.29
N GLU A 46 -7.04 -10.03 2.58
CA GLU A 46 -8.31 -10.62 3.05
C GLU A 46 -8.21 -12.13 3.30
N LYS A 47 -7.34 -12.83 2.58
CA LYS A 47 -7.14 -14.28 2.78
C LYS A 47 -6.36 -14.65 4.04
N HIS A 48 -5.41 -13.81 4.47
CA HIS A 48 -4.46 -14.16 5.54
C HIS A 48 -4.46 -13.20 6.72
N GLY A 49 -5.19 -12.09 6.63
CA GLY A 49 -5.17 -11.00 7.62
C GLY A 49 -3.81 -10.29 7.76
N ASN A 50 -2.86 -10.52 6.84
CA ASN A 50 -1.53 -9.95 6.97
C ASN A 50 -1.43 -8.56 6.33
N THR A 51 -0.62 -7.68 6.94
CA THR A 51 -0.37 -6.34 6.40
C THR A 51 0.49 -6.40 5.14
N LEU A 52 0.00 -5.78 4.08
CA LEU A 52 0.64 -5.63 2.78
C LEU A 52 1.21 -4.23 2.65
N TRP A 53 2.42 -4.13 2.12
CA TRP A 53 3.13 -2.87 1.94
C TRP A 53 3.46 -2.67 0.48
N LYS A 54 3.24 -1.47 -0.04
CA LYS A 54 3.65 -1.07 -1.38
C LYS A 54 4.31 0.29 -1.35
N ILE A 55 5.51 0.39 -1.90
CA ILE A 55 6.20 1.68 -2.06
C ILE A 55 5.47 2.48 -3.14
N LEU A 56 5.05 3.69 -2.81
CA LEU A 56 4.40 4.62 -3.74
C LEU A 56 5.41 5.55 -4.40
N GLY A 57 6.45 5.93 -3.67
CA GLY A 57 7.48 6.83 -4.14
C GLY A 57 8.37 7.34 -3.03
N ARG A 58 9.38 8.13 -3.41
CA ARG A 58 10.27 8.84 -2.49
C ARG A 58 9.87 10.33 -2.50
N ALA A 59 9.87 10.94 -1.32
CA ALA A 59 9.59 12.36 -1.11
C ALA A 59 10.82 13.20 -1.41
#